data_AF-A0A1R0WSV3-F1
#
_entry.id   AF-A0A1R0WSV3-F1
#
_cell.length_a   1.000
_cell.length_b   1.000
_cell.length_c   1.000
_cell.angle_alpha   90.00
_cell.angle_beta   90.00
_cell.angle_gamma   90.00
#
_symmetry.space_group_name_H-M   'P 1'
#
loop_
_entity.id
_entity.type
_entity.pdbx_description
1 polymer ?
#
loop_
_entity_poly.entity_id
_entity_poly.type
_entity_poly.pdbx_seq_one_letter_code
_entity_poly.pdbx_strand_id
1 'polypeptide(L)'
;MQISNYLSAALLNAALRNTAFTGPATVYIALYKSDPTAADTGTEVSGGSYARQAVTFGAPTLVSGQQTVANTAEVVFPVATADWGLVTHIGLRTAATGGSLLWTK
;
A
#
# COMPACT_ATOMS: atom_id res chain seq x y z
N MET A 1 6.37 6.54 5.17
CA MET A 1 5.97 5.12 4.98
C MET A 1 7.24 4.33 4.75
N GLN A 2 7.34 3.11 5.27
CA GLN A 2 8.45 2.19 5.03
C GLN A 2 8.18 1.38 3.74
N ILE A 3 9.23 1.11 2.96
CA ILE A 3 9.18 0.25 1.76
C ILE A 3 9.19 -1.23 2.17
N SER A 4 8.42 -2.09 1.49
CA SER A 4 8.46 -3.53 1.72
C SER A 4 9.73 -4.18 1.16
N ASN A 5 10.08 -5.36 1.66
CA ASN A 5 11.16 -6.18 1.10
C ASN A 5 10.92 -6.53 -0.37
N TYR A 6 9.65 -6.77 -0.75
CA TYR A 6 9.24 -7.03 -2.12
C TYR A 6 9.58 -5.85 -3.04
N LEU A 7 9.11 -4.64 -2.69
CA LEU A 7 9.33 -3.47 -3.54
C LEU A 7 10.81 -3.06 -3.53
N SER A 8 11.48 -3.15 -2.38
CA SER A 8 12.92 -2.88 -2.27
C SER A 8 13.72 -3.77 -3.23
N ALA A 9 13.49 -5.09 -3.22
CA ALA A 9 14.16 -6.01 -4.13
C ALA A 9 13.85 -5.68 -5.60
N ALA A 10 12.60 -5.38 -5.93
CA ALA A 10 12.21 -5.02 -7.30
C ALA A 10 12.92 -3.74 -7.79
N LEU A 11 12.93 -2.68 -6.97
CA LEU A 11 13.57 -1.42 -7.31
C LEU A 11 15.09 -1.55 -7.41
N LEU A 12 15.73 -2.32 -6.53
CA LEU A 12 17.17 -2.58 -6.61
C LEU A 12 17.54 -3.35 -7.88
N ASN A 13 16.75 -4.36 -8.27
CA ASN A 13 16.98 -5.05 -9.54
C ASN A 13 16.76 -4.14 -10.76
N ALA A 14 15.75 -3.27 -10.70
CA ALA A 14 15.51 -2.30 -11.78
C ALA A 14 16.64 -1.28 -11.91
N ALA A 15 17.05 -0.68 -10.81
CA ALA A 15 18.05 0.38 -10.81
C ALA A 15 19.47 -0.13 -11.07
N LEU A 16 19.85 -1.28 -10.50
CA LEU A 16 21.24 -1.74 -10.48
C LEU A 16 21.52 -2.92 -11.41
N ARG A 17 20.48 -3.60 -11.90
CA ARG A 17 20.63 -4.84 -12.70
C ARG A 17 19.86 -4.80 -14.03
N ASN A 18 19.29 -3.65 -14.39
CA ASN A 18 18.53 -3.46 -15.63
C ASN A 18 17.38 -4.47 -15.80
N THR A 19 16.77 -4.90 -14.70
CA THR A 19 15.58 -5.75 -14.73
C THR A 19 14.34 -4.89 -14.81
N ALA A 20 13.53 -5.02 -15.87
CA ALA A 20 12.31 -4.23 -16.00
C ALA A 20 11.38 -4.42 -14.79
N PHE A 21 11.03 -3.33 -14.11
CA PHE A 21 10.00 -3.31 -13.08
C PHE A 21 8.73 -2.69 -13.66
N THR A 22 7.69 -3.50 -13.78
CA THR A 22 6.35 -3.04 -14.15
C THR A 22 5.52 -2.93 -12.88
N GLY A 23 5.18 -1.70 -12.49
CA GLY A 23 4.31 -1.45 -11.35
C GLY A 23 2.89 -2.01 -11.55
N PRO A 24 2.11 -2.20 -10.47
CA PRO A 24 0.73 -2.64 -10.60
C PRO A 24 -0.12 -1.59 -11.33
N ALA A 25 -1.06 -2.04 -12.16
CA ALA A 25 -1.99 -1.15 -12.85
C ALA A 25 -2.92 -0.38 -11.90
N THR A 26 -3.17 -0.94 -10.70
CA THR A 26 -3.94 -0.29 -9.64
C THR A 26 -3.28 -0.59 -8.31
N VAL A 27 -3.06 0.46 -7.51
CA VAL A 27 -2.62 0.34 -6.13
C VAL A 27 -3.84 0.37 -5.23
N TYR A 28 -3.83 -0.45 -4.19
CA TYR A 28 -4.92 -0.54 -3.22
C TYR A 28 -4.40 -0.16 -1.83
N ILE A 29 -5.20 0.56 -1.05
CA ILE A 29 -4.93 0.78 0.37
C ILE A 29 -5.68 -0.26 1.21
N ALA A 30 -4.95 -0.83 2.16
CA ALA A 30 -5.41 -1.84 3.11
C ALA A 30 -5.25 -1.32 4.55
N LEU A 31 -6.19 -1.67 5.41
CA LEU A 31 -6.18 -1.35 6.84
C LEU A 31 -5.70 -2.54 7.64
N TYR A 32 -4.83 -2.28 8.61
CA TYR A 32 -4.19 -3.32 9.43
C TYR A 32 -4.40 -3.10 10.92
N LYS A 33 -4.62 -4.20 11.64
CA LYS A 33 -4.74 -4.27 13.10
C LYS A 33 -3.38 -4.38 13.79
N SER A 34 -2.36 -4.85 13.08
CA SER A 34 -0.97 -4.95 13.55
C SER A 34 0.01 -4.53 12.46
N ASP A 35 1.22 -4.13 12.84
CA ASP A 35 2.24 -3.66 11.91
C ASP A 35 2.56 -4.70 10.81
N PRO A 36 2.37 -4.37 9.52
CA PRO A 36 2.82 -5.19 8.40
C PRO A 36 4.33 -5.43 8.39
N THR A 37 5.12 -4.48 8.90
CA THR A 37 6.57 -4.37 8.71
C THR A 37 6.96 -4.38 7.24
N ALA A 38 8.26 -4.28 6.95
CA ALA A 38 8.77 -4.51 5.59
C ALA A 38 8.54 -5.96 5.10
N ALA A 39 8.30 -6.91 6.01
CA ALA A 39 8.17 -8.34 5.70
C ALA A 39 6.73 -8.80 5.39
N ASP A 40 5.73 -7.91 5.43
CA ASP A 40 4.31 -8.23 5.16
C ASP A 40 3.72 -9.28 6.12
N THR A 41 3.98 -9.12 7.42
CA THR A 41 3.55 -10.04 8.50
C THR A 41 2.38 -9.52 9.33
N GLY A 42 1.75 -8.43 8.90
CA GLY A 42 0.68 -7.75 9.62
C GLY A 42 -0.69 -8.42 9.44
N THR A 43 -1.57 -8.21 10.40
CA THR A 43 -2.95 -8.70 10.35
C THR A 43 -3.84 -7.65 9.71
N GLU A 44 -4.26 -7.88 8.47
CA GLU A 44 -5.23 -7.03 7.77
C GLU A 44 -6.62 -7.15 8.42
N VAL A 45 -7.42 -6.08 8.32
CA VAL A 45 -8.85 -6.13 8.63
C VAL A 45 -9.55 -7.12 7.69
N SER A 46 -10.58 -7.80 8.18
CA SER A 46 -11.38 -8.73 7.39
C SER A 46 -12.81 -8.78 7.91
N GLY A 47 -13.77 -9.11 7.03
CA GLY A 47 -15.19 -9.15 7.37
C GLY A 47 -15.84 -7.76 7.51
N GLY A 48 -17.09 -7.72 7.98
CA GLY A 48 -17.77 -6.46 8.28
C GLY A 48 -17.88 -5.46 7.11
N SER A 49 -18.03 -5.93 5.87
CA SER A 49 -18.02 -5.11 4.64
C SER A 49 -16.67 -4.44 4.31
N TYR A 50 -15.60 -4.77 5.02
CA TYR A 50 -14.25 -4.30 4.69
C TYR A 50 -13.82 -4.82 3.31
N ALA A 51 -13.34 -3.89 2.48
CA ALA A 51 -12.62 -4.17 1.26
C ALA A 51 -11.49 -3.13 1.09
N ARG A 52 -10.37 -3.55 0.53
CA ARG A 52 -9.31 -2.61 0.13
C ARG A 52 -9.83 -1.62 -0.89
N GLN A 53 -9.41 -0.38 -0.80
CA GLN A 53 -9.85 0.67 -1.71
C GLN A 53 -8.78 0.96 -2.76
N ALA A 54 -9.18 1.15 -4.01
CA ALA A 54 -8.26 1.57 -5.06
C ALA A 54 -7.79 3.01 -4.78
N VAL A 55 -6.51 3.27 -5.01
CA VAL A 55 -5.90 4.58 -4.84
C VAL A 55 -5.29 5.01 -6.16
N THR A 56 -5.68 6.20 -6.61
CA THR A 56 -5.07 6.86 -7.77
C THR A 56 -4.05 7.86 -7.27
N PHE A 57 -2.82 7.74 -7.74
CA PHE A 57 -1.72 8.65 -7.41
C PHE A 57 -1.48 9.63 -8.55
N GLY A 58 -1.13 10.86 -8.19
CA GLY A 58 -0.68 11.86 -9.17
C GLY A 58 0.74 11.61 -9.66
N ALA A 59 1.23 12.50 -10.52
CA ALA A 59 2.64 12.53 -10.86
C ALA A 59 3.49 12.93 -9.63
N PRO A 60 4.70 12.37 -9.45
CA PRO A 60 5.61 12.82 -8.41
C PRO A 60 6.00 14.29 -8.59
N THR A 61 6.11 15.03 -7.48
CA THR A 61 6.56 16.42 -7.46
C THR A 61 7.58 16.64 -6.35
N LEU A 62 8.42 17.68 -6.48
CA LEU A 62 9.33 18.09 -5.42
C LEU A 62 8.59 18.89 -4.36
N VAL A 63 8.52 18.35 -3.15
CA VAL A 63 7.97 19.04 -1.97
C VAL A 63 9.09 19.14 -0.95
N SER A 64 9.51 20.37 -0.63
CA SER A 64 10.59 20.64 0.33
C SER A 64 11.88 19.84 0.02
N GLY A 65 12.25 19.73 -1.26
CA GLY A 65 13.44 19.02 -1.72
C GLY A 65 13.30 17.49 -1.80
N GLN A 66 12.12 16.93 -1.53
CA GLN A 66 11.87 15.49 -1.55
C GLN A 66 10.88 15.13 -2.65
N GLN A 67 11.21 14.11 -3.46
CA GLN A 67 10.27 13.52 -4.41
C GLN A 67 9.08 12.94 -3.65
N THR A 68 7.90 13.49 -3.89
CA THR A 68 6.68 13.18 -3.15
C THR A 68 5.56 12.87 -4.14
N VAL A 69 4.74 11.89 -3.79
CA VAL A 69 3.51 11.57 -4.53
C VAL A 69 2.35 11.54 -3.55
N ALA A 70 1.18 11.97 -3.99
CA ALA A 70 -0.06 11.97 -3.21
C ALA A 70 -1.21 11.35 -4.00
N ASN A 71 -2.19 10.81 -3.29
CA ASN A 71 -3.46 10.40 -3.89
C ASN A 71 -4.21 11.63 -4.41
N THR A 72 -4.90 11.48 -5.52
CA THR A 72 -5.59 12.60 -6.21
C THR A 72 -7.02 12.81 -5.72
N ALA A 73 -7.58 11.87 -4.96
CA ALA A 73 -8.94 11.90 -4.45
C ALA A 73 -9.00 11.28 -3.05
N GLU A 74 -10.03 11.65 -2.29
CA GLU A 74 -10.33 11.00 -1.02
C GLU A 74 -10.59 9.51 -1.22
N VAL A 75 -10.10 8.69 -0.28
CA VAL A 75 -10.29 7.25 -0.29
C VAL A 75 -11.25 6.89 0.84
N VAL A 76 -12.48 6.56 0.47
CA VAL A 76 -13.56 6.26 1.42
C VAL A 76 -13.72 4.76 1.57
N PHE A 77 -13.69 4.27 2.81
CA PHE A 77 -14.00 2.89 3.12
C PHE A 77 -15.52 2.70 3.33
N PRO A 78 -16.07 1.50 3.05
CA PRO A 78 -17.47 1.20 3.32
C PRO A 78 -17.83 1.40 4.80
N VAL A 79 -19.12 1.61 5.08
CA VAL A 79 -19.59 1.59 6.48
C VAL A 79 -19.40 0.18 7.04
N ALA A 80 -18.75 0.10 8.20
CA ALA A 80 -18.50 -1.17 8.87
C ALA A 80 -19.83 -1.83 9.29
N THR A 81 -20.06 -3.07 8.86
CA THR A 81 -21.24 -3.87 9.26
C THR A 81 -20.92 -4.83 10.42
N ALA A 82 -19.67 -4.87 10.86
CA ALA A 82 -19.19 -5.58 12.05
C ALA A 82 -17.97 -4.83 12.60
N ASP A 83 -17.53 -5.18 13.81
CA ASP A 83 -16.33 -4.58 14.40
C ASP A 83 -15.08 -4.95 13.58
N TRP A 84 -14.38 -3.92 13.08
CA TRP A 84 -13.11 -4.06 12.37
C TRP A 84 -11.91 -4.14 13.31
N GLY A 85 -12.12 -3.91 14.60
CA GLY A 85 -11.10 -3.81 15.63
C GLY A 85 -10.30 -2.51 15.54
N LEU A 86 -9.25 -2.43 16.36
CA LEU A 86 -8.35 -1.28 16.37
C LEU A 86 -7.46 -1.31 15.13
N VAL A 87 -7.73 -0.41 14.18
CA VAL A 87 -6.86 -0.15 13.03
C VAL A 87 -5.70 0.71 13.49
N THR A 88 -4.48 0.19 13.35
CA THR A 88 -3.25 0.84 13.81
C THR A 88 -2.32 1.23 12.65
N HIS A 89 -2.42 0.53 11.52
CA HIS A 89 -1.50 0.69 10.39
C HIS A 89 -2.24 0.69 9.05
N ILE A 90 -1.57 1.19 8.01
CA ILE A 90 -2.02 1.10 6.63
C ILE A 90 -0.95 0.49 5.73
N GLY A 91 -1.38 -0.26 4.73
CA GLY A 91 -0.50 -0.82 3.71
C GLY A 91 -0.99 -0.49 2.29
N LEU A 92 -0.05 -0.29 1.37
CA LEU A 92 -0.33 -0.18 -0.06
C LEU A 92 -0.05 -1.53 -0.73
N ARG A 93 -1.01 -2.03 -1.50
CA ARG A 93 -1.04 -3.39 -2.06
C ARG A 93 -1.18 -3.35 -3.57
N THR A 94 -0.66 -4.38 -4.22
CA THR A 94 -0.70 -4.56 -5.68
C THR A 94 -2.05 -5.07 -6.21
N ALA A 95 -2.97 -5.52 -5.33
CA ALA A 95 -4.25 -6.11 -5.72
C ALA A 95 -5.36 -5.87 -4.69
N ALA A 96 -6.63 -5.98 -5.12
CA ALA A 96 -7.81 -5.87 -4.26
C ALA A 96 -7.90 -6.98 -3.21
N THR A 97 -7.32 -8.15 -3.48
CA THR A 97 -7.22 -9.29 -2.57
C THR A 97 -5.90 -10.00 -2.84
N GLY A 98 -5.22 -10.49 -1.79
CA GLY A 98 -3.88 -11.07 -1.95
C GLY A 98 -2.84 -10.05 -2.39
N GLY A 99 -1.99 -10.39 -3.36
CA GLY A 99 -0.93 -9.50 -3.89
C GLY A 99 0.20 -9.23 -2.89
N SER A 100 1.23 -8.52 -3.36
CA SER A 100 2.38 -8.09 -2.56
C SER A 100 2.14 -6.72 -1.92
N LEU A 101 2.68 -6.53 -0.71
CA LEU A 101 2.80 -5.24 -0.04
C LEU A 101 3.86 -4.38 -0.74
N LEU A 102 3.58 -3.08 -0.91
CA LEU A 102 4.47 -2.10 -1.51
C LEU A 102 5.06 -1.15 -0.46
N TRP A 103 4.19 -0.56 0.38
CA TRP A 103 4.56 0.36 1.45
C TRP A 103 3.72 0.09 2.69
N THR A 104 4.26 0.36 3.88
CA THR A 104 3.58 0.27 5.18
C THR A 104 3.78 1.53 6.01
N LYS A 105 2.83 1.88 6.88
CA LYS A 105 2.94 2.96 7.86
C LYS A 105 2.17 2.62 9.13
#